data_AF-A0A0J8AY88-F1
#
_entry.id   AF-A0A0J8AY88-F1
#
_cell.length_a   1.000
_cell.length_b   1.000
_cell.length_c   1.000
_cell.angle_alpha   90.00
_cell.angle_beta   90.00
_cell.angle_gamma   90.00
#
_symmetry.space_group_name_H-M   'P 1'
#
loop_
_entity.id
_entity.type
_entity.pdbx_description
1 polymer ?
#
loop_
_entity_poly.entity_id
_entity_poly.type
_entity_poly.pdbx_seq_one_letter_code
_entity_poly.pdbx_strand_id
1 'polypeptide(L)'
;YVQHRTWSHGLGRGRATKRINRRQAANFMEAPEFANELGRPLNCHVTIAFAHTDIEAAEVESVFRKIRDDRFKPWLAHRRRRDRAPQYGPPTFVWAQENGRDGQGNGFPHVHWLLHMPPALLHDFTIRVRCWVGEFGGNVDWSETVVKVDPATTPGGLRRYLLKDLSPRLREHFNIPARWPGTYGVVYGKRIGFSQNLGPT
;
A
#
# COMPACT_ATOMS: atom_id res chain seq x y z
N TYR A 1 34.56 10.13 -15.13
CA TYR A 1 34.52 9.56 -13.77
C TYR A 1 33.24 9.99 -13.09
N VAL A 2 32.20 9.16 -13.13
CA VAL A 2 30.93 9.43 -12.43
C VAL A 2 31.04 8.76 -11.07
N GLN A 3 30.98 9.56 -10.00
CA GLN A 3 31.02 9.07 -8.62
C GLN A 3 29.75 8.24 -8.35
N HIS A 4 29.91 6.94 -8.18
CA HIS A 4 28.88 6.07 -7.60
C HIS A 4 28.72 6.44 -6.11
N ARG A 5 27.61 7.10 -5.77
CA ARG A 5 27.17 7.19 -4.36
C ARG A 5 26.53 5.87 -3.97
N THR A 6 27.30 5.01 -3.32
CA THR A 6 26.77 3.88 -2.54
C THR A 6 26.06 4.44 -1.31
N TRP A 7 24.73 4.39 -1.31
CA TRP A 7 23.93 4.75 -0.15
C TRP A 7 23.85 3.55 0.80
N SER A 8 24.73 3.49 1.80
CA SER A 8 24.58 2.59 2.95
C SER A 8 23.45 3.12 3.85
N HIS A 9 22.22 2.72 3.54
CA HIS A 9 21.06 3.07 4.36
C HIS A 9 21.04 2.19 5.62
N GLY A 10 21.27 2.80 6.78
CA GLY A 10 20.84 2.24 8.06
C GLY A 10 19.32 2.29 8.19
N LEU A 11 18.61 1.40 7.47
CA LEU A 11 17.19 1.17 7.69
C LEU A 11 17.06 0.28 8.94
N GLY A 12 16.53 0.84 10.02
CA GLY A 12 16.22 0.07 11.22
C GLY A 12 15.29 -1.09 10.85
N ARG A 13 15.72 -2.33 11.15
CA ARG A 13 14.94 -3.53 10.86
C ARG A 13 13.58 -3.46 11.57
N GLY A 14 12.49 -3.46 10.80
CA GLY A 14 11.13 -3.45 11.34
C GLY A 14 10.84 -4.68 12.20
N ARG A 15 10.04 -4.54 13.26
CA ARG A 15 9.60 -5.68 14.09
C ARG A 15 8.80 -6.66 13.23
N ALA A 16 9.08 -7.96 13.34
CA ALA A 16 8.31 -9.00 12.67
C ALA A 16 6.85 -9.02 13.15
N THR A 17 5.91 -8.93 12.20
CA THR A 17 4.46 -8.91 12.41
C THR A 17 3.84 -10.10 11.68
N LYS A 18 3.32 -11.05 12.46
CA LYS A 18 2.69 -12.27 11.91
C LYS A 18 1.19 -12.15 11.67
N ARG A 19 0.48 -11.25 12.39
CA ARG A 19 -0.99 -11.16 12.36
C ARG A 19 -1.50 -9.74 12.51
N ILE A 20 -2.64 -9.46 11.89
CA ILE A 20 -3.43 -8.23 12.10
C ILE A 20 -4.35 -8.45 13.32
N ASN A 21 -4.44 -7.46 14.21
CA ASN A 21 -5.32 -7.56 15.38
C ASN A 21 -6.77 -7.16 15.05
N ARG A 22 -7.71 -7.47 15.96
CA ARG A 22 -9.15 -7.24 15.74
C ARG A 22 -9.50 -5.77 15.47
N ARG A 23 -8.92 -4.83 16.23
CA ARG A 23 -9.20 -3.40 16.08
C ARG A 23 -8.70 -2.87 14.74
N GLN A 24 -7.50 -3.26 14.33
CA GLN A 24 -6.96 -2.89 13.03
C GLN A 24 -7.80 -3.46 11.88
N ALA A 25 -8.28 -4.70 12.02
CA ALA A 25 -9.16 -5.32 11.04
C ALA A 25 -10.52 -4.61 10.94
N ALA A 26 -11.13 -4.23 12.07
CA ALA A 26 -12.40 -3.50 12.09
C ALA A 26 -12.27 -2.14 11.40
N ASN A 27 -11.28 -1.32 11.77
CA ASN A 27 -11.03 -0.02 11.14
C ASN A 27 -10.80 -0.17 9.63
N PHE A 28 -10.08 -1.22 9.21
CA PHE A 28 -9.80 -1.47 7.80
C PHE A 28 -11.07 -1.86 7.02
N MET A 29 -12.00 -2.57 7.66
CA MET A 29 -13.27 -2.97 7.06
C MET A 29 -14.21 -1.79 6.82
N GLU A 30 -14.21 -0.81 7.72
CA GLU A 30 -15.08 0.38 7.68
C GLU A 30 -14.49 1.53 6.84
N ALA A 31 -13.18 1.50 6.55
CA ALA A 31 -12.51 2.58 5.85
C ALA A 31 -13.11 2.94 4.46
N PRO A 32 -13.57 2.00 3.61
CA PRO A 32 -14.23 2.34 2.36
C PRO A 32 -15.55 3.08 2.56
N GLU A 33 -16.36 2.65 3.54
CA GLU A 33 -17.60 3.33 3.92
C GLU A 33 -17.33 4.76 4.40
N PHE A 34 -16.40 4.96 5.33
CA PHE A 34 -16.00 6.30 5.77
C PHE A 34 -15.47 7.16 4.62
N ALA A 35 -14.70 6.57 3.71
CA ALA A 35 -14.20 7.29 2.54
C ALA A 35 -15.34 7.77 1.64
N ASN A 36 -16.40 6.97 1.47
CA ASN A 36 -17.61 7.37 0.74
C ASN A 36 -18.35 8.51 1.42
N GLU A 37 -18.51 8.45 2.75
CA GLU A 37 -19.16 9.52 3.55
C GLU A 37 -18.41 10.86 3.42
N LEU A 38 -17.08 10.81 3.31
CA LEU A 38 -16.24 11.99 3.06
C LEU A 38 -16.28 12.49 1.61
N GLY A 39 -17.08 11.88 0.73
CA GLY A 39 -17.12 12.18 -0.71
C GLY A 39 -15.83 11.80 -1.44
N ARG A 40 -15.06 10.85 -0.89
CA ARG A 40 -13.72 10.45 -1.34
C ARG A 40 -13.65 8.94 -1.53
N PRO A 41 -14.49 8.36 -2.41
CA PRO A 41 -14.52 6.92 -2.61
C PRO A 41 -13.12 6.40 -2.96
N LEU A 42 -12.73 5.30 -2.34
CA LEU A 42 -11.49 4.61 -2.62
C LEU A 42 -11.57 3.96 -4.01
N ASN A 43 -11.20 4.70 -5.04
CA ASN A 43 -11.47 4.39 -6.45
C ASN A 43 -10.24 3.90 -7.24
N CYS A 44 -9.06 3.86 -6.62
CA CYS A 44 -7.81 3.50 -7.25
C CYS A 44 -7.08 2.43 -6.41
N HIS A 45 -6.72 1.31 -7.03
CA HIS A 45 -5.94 0.25 -6.43
C HIS A 45 -4.54 0.20 -7.05
N VAL A 46 -3.52 0.38 -6.21
CA VAL A 46 -2.12 0.24 -6.59
C VAL A 46 -1.58 -1.05 -5.98
N THR A 47 -0.87 -1.83 -6.78
CA THR A 47 -0.05 -2.94 -6.30
C THR A 47 1.40 -2.66 -6.63
N ILE A 48 2.27 -2.73 -5.63
CA ILE A 48 3.72 -2.61 -5.76
C ILE A 48 4.35 -3.96 -5.40
N ALA A 49 5.00 -4.59 -6.37
CA ALA A 49 5.72 -5.85 -6.20
C ALA A 49 7.20 -5.57 -5.93
N PHE A 50 7.61 -5.59 -4.65
CA PHE A 50 8.99 -5.35 -4.26
C PHE A 50 9.92 -6.54 -4.56
N ALA A 51 9.35 -7.70 -4.93
CA ALA A 51 10.08 -8.85 -5.46
C ALA A 51 10.99 -8.56 -6.65
N HIS A 52 10.66 -7.52 -7.42
CA HIS A 52 11.39 -7.12 -8.63
C HIS A 52 12.24 -5.86 -8.37
N THR A 53 12.69 -5.69 -7.13
CA THR A 53 13.49 -4.57 -6.66
C THR A 53 14.61 -5.07 -5.74
N ASP A 54 15.61 -4.24 -5.47
CA ASP A 54 16.69 -4.58 -4.50
C ASP A 54 16.24 -4.42 -3.03
N ILE A 55 14.95 -4.21 -2.77
CA ILE A 55 14.44 -3.94 -1.44
C ILE A 55 14.18 -5.24 -0.69
N GLU A 56 14.91 -5.42 0.41
CA GLU A 56 14.71 -6.56 1.30
C GLU A 56 13.33 -6.53 1.97
N ALA A 57 12.77 -7.70 2.26
CA ALA A 57 11.44 -7.79 2.90
C ALA A 57 11.36 -7.02 4.24
N ALA A 58 12.49 -6.87 4.94
CA ALA A 58 12.62 -6.11 6.18
C ALA A 58 12.45 -4.59 6.01
N GLU A 59 12.64 -4.10 4.79
CA GLU A 59 12.75 -2.68 4.45
C GLU A 59 11.50 -2.15 3.72
N VAL A 60 10.67 -3.05 3.19
CA VAL A 60 9.46 -2.73 2.40
C VAL A 60 8.57 -1.68 3.05
N GLU A 61 8.23 -1.81 4.34
CA GLU A 61 7.38 -0.82 5.02
C GLU A 61 8.03 0.57 5.02
N SER A 62 9.34 0.62 5.25
CA SER A 62 10.09 1.87 5.34
C SER A 62 10.22 2.55 3.97
N VAL A 63 10.41 1.77 2.90
CA VAL A 63 10.45 2.27 1.52
C VAL A 63 9.06 2.72 1.07
N PHE A 64 8.03 1.92 1.33
CA PHE A 64 6.65 2.29 1.03
C PHE A 64 6.24 3.55 1.80
N ARG A 65 6.69 3.71 3.05
CA ARG A 65 6.50 4.94 3.82
C ARG A 65 7.11 6.15 3.13
N LYS A 66 8.33 6.07 2.56
CA LYS A 66 8.93 7.16 1.79
C LYS A 66 8.11 7.50 0.54
N ILE A 67 7.70 6.49 -0.24
CA ILE A 67 6.82 6.69 -1.41
C ILE A 67 5.53 7.41 -1.02
N ARG A 68 4.90 6.95 0.07
CA ARG A 68 3.62 7.49 0.54
C ARG A 68 3.78 8.90 1.14
N ASP A 69 4.69 9.06 2.09
CA ASP A 69 4.76 10.24 2.96
C ASP A 69 5.67 11.34 2.39
N ASP A 70 6.74 11.00 1.67
CA ASP A 70 7.72 11.96 1.14
C ASP A 70 7.48 12.32 -0.34
N ARG A 71 6.66 11.53 -1.06
CA ARG A 71 6.34 11.78 -2.46
C ARG A 71 4.85 11.99 -2.71
N PHE A 72 4.02 10.99 -2.43
CA PHE A 72 2.59 11.08 -2.76
C PHE A 72 1.86 12.20 -2.00
N LYS A 73 1.98 12.25 -0.66
CA LYS A 73 1.28 13.28 0.14
C LYS A 73 1.70 14.70 -0.27
N PRO A 74 3.01 15.04 -0.40
CA PRO A 74 3.44 16.36 -0.86
C PRO A 74 3.00 16.67 -2.28
N TRP A 75 3.09 15.71 -3.21
CA TRP A 75 2.64 15.90 -4.59
C TRP A 75 1.15 16.22 -4.65
N LEU A 76 0.28 15.46 -3.96
CA LEU A 76 -1.15 15.73 -3.97
C LEU A 76 -1.48 17.10 -3.33
N ALA A 77 -0.79 17.45 -2.23
CA ALA A 77 -0.94 18.76 -1.60
C ALA A 77 -0.48 19.90 -2.53
N HIS A 78 0.59 19.69 -3.30
CA HIS A 78 1.05 20.65 -4.30
C HIS A 78 0.04 20.79 -5.44
N ARG A 79 -0.46 19.68 -6.01
CA ARG A 79 -1.50 19.68 -7.05
C ARG A 79 -2.75 20.43 -6.60
N ARG A 80 -3.21 20.21 -5.37
CA ARG A 80 -4.35 20.93 -4.78
C ARG A 80 -4.17 22.44 -4.79
N ARG A 81 -2.98 22.93 -4.40
CA ARG A 81 -2.67 24.37 -4.36
C ARG A 81 -2.50 24.94 -5.77
N ARG A 82 -1.69 24.28 -6.61
CA ARG A 82 -1.36 24.72 -7.96
C ARG A 82 -2.59 24.79 -8.87
N ASP A 83 -3.42 23.76 -8.83
CA ASP A 83 -4.61 23.65 -9.69
C ASP A 83 -5.82 24.37 -9.08
N ARG A 84 -5.66 25.04 -7.91
CA ARG A 84 -6.74 25.69 -7.13
C ARG A 84 -7.96 24.78 -6.95
N ALA A 85 -7.71 23.50 -6.72
CA ALA A 85 -8.72 22.43 -6.76
C ALA A 85 -8.96 21.86 -5.34
N PRO A 86 -9.70 22.56 -4.45
CA PRO A 86 -9.94 22.10 -3.09
C PRO A 86 -10.60 20.71 -3.03
N GLN A 87 -11.35 20.31 -4.07
CA GLN A 87 -11.96 19.00 -4.21
C GLN A 87 -10.96 17.84 -4.17
N TYR A 88 -9.69 18.06 -4.56
CA TYR A 88 -8.65 17.02 -4.41
C TYR A 88 -8.42 16.64 -2.94
N GLY A 89 -8.63 17.60 -2.02
CA GLY A 89 -8.47 17.52 -0.55
C GLY A 89 -7.28 16.72 -0.03
N PRO A 90 -7.39 16.07 1.15
CA PRO A 90 -6.27 15.34 1.73
C PRO A 90 -6.10 13.93 1.13
N PRO A 91 -4.87 13.37 1.22
CA PRO A 91 -4.59 11.96 0.98
C PRO A 91 -5.57 11.05 1.73
N THR A 92 -6.31 10.21 1.01
CA THR A 92 -7.33 9.30 1.56
C THR A 92 -7.04 7.89 1.06
N PHE A 93 -6.63 6.99 1.95
CA PHE A 93 -6.15 5.66 1.55
C PHE A 93 -6.13 4.65 2.68
N VAL A 94 -6.11 3.38 2.30
CA VAL A 94 -5.71 2.24 3.12
C VAL A 94 -4.65 1.42 2.40
N TRP A 95 -3.80 0.71 3.12
CA TRP A 95 -2.79 -0.15 2.52
C TRP A 95 -2.55 -1.40 3.37
N ALA A 96 -2.11 -2.45 2.71
CA ALA A 96 -1.69 -3.69 3.33
C ALA A 96 -0.42 -4.21 2.67
N GLN A 97 0.51 -4.69 3.50
CA GLN A 97 1.66 -5.46 3.08
C GLN A 97 1.32 -6.95 3.18
N GLU A 98 1.60 -7.65 2.10
CA GLU A 98 1.50 -9.09 2.01
C GLU A 98 2.88 -9.67 1.73
N ASN A 99 3.13 -10.86 2.25
CA ASN A 99 4.30 -11.62 1.87
C ASN A 99 3.79 -12.94 1.30
N GLY A 100 3.82 -13.07 -0.03
CA GLY A 100 3.31 -14.23 -0.75
C GLY A 100 4.02 -15.52 -0.35
N ARG A 101 3.51 -16.69 -0.75
CA ARG A 101 4.34 -17.90 -0.79
C ARG A 101 4.89 -18.03 -2.20
N ASP A 102 6.19 -17.99 -2.37
CA ASP A 102 6.79 -18.86 -3.36
C ASP A 102 6.72 -20.29 -2.78
N GLY A 103 6.75 -21.33 -3.61
CA GLY A 103 6.73 -22.72 -3.13
C GLY A 103 7.93 -23.11 -2.25
N GLN A 104 8.81 -22.18 -1.88
CA GLN A 104 10.11 -22.39 -1.24
C GLN A 104 10.25 -21.68 0.12
N GLY A 105 9.23 -20.91 0.55
CA GLY A 105 9.21 -20.25 1.86
C GLY A 105 9.86 -18.87 1.91
N ASN A 106 10.34 -18.35 0.77
CA ASN A 106 10.82 -16.98 0.63
C ASN A 106 9.67 -16.15 0.03
N GLY A 107 8.97 -15.43 0.89
CA GLY A 107 7.84 -14.66 0.40
C GLY A 107 8.28 -13.49 -0.49
N PHE A 108 7.48 -13.23 -1.51
CA PHE A 108 7.57 -12.02 -2.32
C PHE A 108 6.77 -10.91 -1.64
N PRO A 109 7.42 -9.82 -1.17
CA PRO A 109 6.71 -8.76 -0.50
C PRO A 109 5.96 -7.90 -1.53
N HIS A 110 4.66 -7.76 -1.31
CA HIS A 110 3.80 -6.85 -2.06
C HIS A 110 3.17 -5.83 -1.12
N VAL A 111 2.95 -4.63 -1.63
CA VAL A 111 2.07 -3.66 -1.01
C VAL A 111 0.87 -3.43 -1.91
N HIS A 112 -0.31 -3.65 -1.35
CA HIS A 112 -1.56 -3.20 -1.94
C HIS A 112 -1.97 -1.89 -1.28
N TRP A 113 -2.29 -0.90 -2.10
CA TRP A 113 -2.59 0.44 -1.65
C TRP A 113 -3.86 0.91 -2.36
N LEU A 114 -4.94 1.00 -1.60
CA LEU A 114 -6.23 1.43 -2.07
C LEU A 114 -6.43 2.90 -1.66
N LEU A 115 -6.70 3.78 -2.61
CA LEU A 115 -6.72 5.22 -2.39
C LEU A 115 -7.80 5.93 -3.21
N HIS A 116 -8.21 7.10 -2.74
CA HIS A 116 -8.98 8.03 -3.55
C HIS A 116 -8.04 8.82 -4.44
N MET A 117 -8.29 8.77 -5.76
CA MET A 117 -7.59 9.56 -6.76
C MET A 117 -8.61 10.37 -7.57
N PRO A 118 -8.51 11.71 -7.59
CA PRO A 118 -9.29 12.52 -8.51
C PRO A 118 -9.04 12.07 -9.96
N PRO A 119 -10.09 11.87 -10.79
CA PRO A 119 -9.91 11.38 -12.16
C PRO A 119 -8.93 12.21 -13.00
N ALA A 120 -8.95 13.54 -12.82
CA ALA A 120 -8.05 14.47 -13.50
C ALA A 120 -6.56 14.28 -13.16
N LEU A 121 -6.24 13.57 -12.06
CA LEU A 121 -4.88 13.31 -11.61
C LEU A 121 -4.41 11.88 -11.89
N LEU A 122 -5.30 10.96 -12.28
CA LEU A 122 -5.00 9.54 -12.36
C LEU A 122 -3.86 9.22 -13.35
N HIS A 123 -3.83 9.88 -14.50
CA HIS A 123 -2.78 9.68 -15.49
C HIS A 123 -1.40 10.13 -14.96
N ASP A 124 -1.28 11.37 -14.44
CA ASP A 124 -0.03 11.86 -13.83
C ASP A 124 0.38 10.98 -12.64
N PHE A 125 -0.58 10.59 -11.79
CA PHE A 125 -0.32 9.70 -10.67
C PHE A 125 0.31 8.37 -11.11
N THR A 126 -0.21 7.75 -12.17
CA THR A 126 0.26 6.45 -12.68
C THR A 126 1.71 6.51 -13.13
N ILE A 127 2.12 7.63 -13.75
CA ILE A 127 3.52 7.87 -14.14
C ILE A 127 4.37 8.11 -12.89
N ARG A 128 3.90 9.00 -12.02
CA ARG A 128 4.64 9.45 -10.83
C ARG A 128 4.92 8.32 -9.85
N VAL A 129 3.96 7.43 -9.61
CA VAL A 129 4.15 6.31 -8.68
C VAL A 129 5.25 5.36 -9.15
N ARG A 130 5.39 5.16 -10.47
CA ARG A 130 6.51 4.40 -11.05
C ARG A 130 7.84 5.12 -10.82
N CYS A 131 7.89 6.44 -11.04
CA CYS A 131 9.09 7.22 -10.75
C CYS A 131 9.50 7.15 -9.28
N TRP A 132 8.54 7.24 -8.35
CA TRP A 132 8.82 7.16 -6.91
C TRP A 132 9.29 5.77 -6.48
N VAL A 133 8.75 4.71 -7.08
CA VAL A 133 9.25 3.35 -6.88
C VAL A 133 10.67 3.20 -7.43
N GLY A 134 10.96 3.72 -8.63
CA GLY A 134 12.32 3.73 -9.18
C GLY A 134 13.31 4.53 -8.33
N GLU A 135 12.86 5.59 -7.67
CA GLU A 135 13.70 6.42 -6.80
C GLU A 135 14.10 5.70 -5.51
N PHE A 136 13.18 4.97 -4.88
CA PHE A 136 13.43 4.34 -3.58
C PHE A 136 13.63 2.83 -3.63
N GLY A 137 13.43 2.20 -4.78
CA GLY A 137 13.47 0.76 -4.99
C GLY A 137 14.86 0.18 -5.28
N GLY A 138 15.92 1.00 -5.32
CA GLY A 138 17.23 0.54 -5.77
C GLY A 138 17.22 0.21 -7.25
N ASN A 139 17.81 -0.92 -7.66
CA ASN A 139 17.62 -1.42 -9.02
C ASN A 139 16.23 -2.06 -9.13
N VAL A 140 15.48 -1.65 -10.16
CA VAL A 140 14.12 -2.12 -10.41
C VAL A 140 14.10 -2.82 -11.76
N ASP A 141 13.63 -4.07 -11.77
CA ASP A 141 13.41 -4.83 -13.00
C ASP A 141 12.08 -4.44 -13.63
N TRP A 142 12.14 -3.48 -14.56
CA TRP A 142 10.98 -2.98 -15.28
C TRP A 142 10.47 -3.93 -16.39
N SER A 143 11.13 -5.06 -16.65
CA SER A 143 10.61 -6.07 -17.56
C SER A 143 9.38 -6.78 -16.98
N GLU A 144 9.26 -6.78 -15.65
CA GLU A 144 8.13 -7.32 -14.88
C GLU A 144 7.13 -6.22 -14.46
N THR A 145 5.93 -6.64 -14.05
CA THR A 145 4.91 -5.69 -13.54
C THR A 145 5.20 -5.29 -12.09
N VAL A 146 6.14 -4.37 -11.90
CA VAL A 146 6.52 -3.84 -10.58
C VAL A 146 5.41 -3.00 -9.96
N VAL A 147 4.76 -2.16 -10.77
CA VAL A 147 3.68 -1.27 -10.33
C VAL A 147 2.47 -1.44 -11.23
N LYS A 148 1.35 -1.83 -10.62
CA LYS A 148 0.05 -1.91 -11.28
C LYS A 148 -0.89 -0.89 -10.66
N VAL A 149 -1.59 -0.12 -11.50
CA VAL A 149 -2.60 0.86 -11.09
C VAL A 149 -3.90 0.52 -11.80
N ASP A 150 -4.89 0.06 -11.04
CA ASP A 150 -6.19 -0.37 -11.56
C ASP A 150 -7.33 0.45 -10.93
N PRO A 151 -8.46 0.64 -11.62
CA PRO A 151 -9.68 1.10 -10.98
C PRO A 151 -10.13 0.13 -9.87
N ALA A 152 -10.49 0.66 -8.70
CA ALA A 152 -11.07 -0.13 -7.62
C ALA A 152 -12.59 -0.29 -7.85
N THR A 153 -12.97 -1.20 -8.74
CA THR A 153 -14.38 -1.42 -9.13
C THR A 153 -15.23 -2.07 -8.04
N THR A 154 -14.60 -2.85 -7.15
CA THR A 154 -15.26 -3.44 -5.98
C THR A 154 -14.44 -3.23 -4.70
N PRO A 155 -14.47 -2.05 -4.08
CA PRO A 155 -13.73 -1.77 -2.85
C PRO A 155 -14.05 -2.76 -1.73
N GLY A 156 -15.29 -3.24 -1.66
CA GLY A 156 -15.74 -4.28 -0.72
C GLY A 156 -15.16 -5.68 -0.97
N GLY A 157 -14.82 -6.01 -2.22
CA GLY A 157 -14.06 -7.22 -2.54
C GLY A 157 -12.59 -7.07 -2.17
N LEU A 158 -12.03 -5.89 -2.46
CA LEU A 158 -10.64 -5.58 -2.19
C LEU A 158 -10.35 -5.53 -0.69
N ARG A 159 -11.22 -4.95 0.15
CA ARG A 159 -11.01 -4.95 1.62
C ARG A 159 -10.91 -6.35 2.21
N ARG A 160 -11.78 -7.27 1.75
CA ARG A 160 -11.79 -8.63 2.27
C ARG A 160 -10.57 -9.39 1.74
N TYR A 161 -10.15 -9.11 0.51
CA TYR A 161 -8.93 -9.68 -0.08
C TYR A 161 -7.69 -9.31 0.75
N LEU A 162 -7.56 -8.03 1.12
CA LEU A 162 -6.45 -7.50 1.92
C LEU A 162 -6.44 -8.01 3.38
N LEU A 163 -7.52 -8.66 3.82
CA LEU A 163 -7.66 -9.26 5.14
C LEU A 163 -7.59 -10.79 5.12
N LYS A 164 -7.15 -11.40 4.01
CA LYS A 164 -6.94 -12.86 3.95
C LYS A 164 -5.96 -13.38 5.02
N ASP A 165 -5.12 -12.51 5.60
CA ASP A 165 -4.16 -12.85 6.66
C ASP A 165 -4.68 -12.66 8.09
N LEU A 166 -5.99 -12.56 8.27
CA LEU A 166 -6.59 -12.61 9.60
C LEU A 166 -6.51 -14.00 10.24
N SER A 167 -6.51 -14.04 11.57
CA SER A 167 -6.65 -15.31 12.31
C SER A 167 -7.96 -16.01 11.93
N PRO A 168 -8.04 -17.35 12.00
CA PRO A 168 -9.26 -18.09 11.63
C PRO A 168 -10.54 -17.54 12.28
N ARG A 169 -10.49 -17.23 13.59
CA ARG A 169 -11.61 -16.62 14.32
C ARG A 169 -12.03 -15.25 13.78
N LEU A 170 -11.07 -14.41 13.37
CA LEU A 170 -11.37 -13.10 12.79
C LEU A 170 -11.87 -13.21 11.34
N ARG A 171 -11.38 -14.20 10.58
CA ARG A 171 -11.87 -14.47 9.22
C ARG A 171 -13.35 -14.85 9.24
N GLU A 172 -13.75 -15.70 10.16
CA GLU A 172 -15.15 -16.05 10.39
C GLU A 172 -15.96 -14.81 10.78
N HIS A 173 -15.49 -14.05 11.78
CA HIS A 173 -16.17 -12.84 12.23
C HIS A 173 -16.41 -11.80 11.12
N PHE A 174 -15.47 -11.64 10.19
CA PHE A 174 -15.58 -10.69 9.08
C PHE A 174 -16.09 -11.31 7.77
N ASN A 175 -16.60 -12.55 7.79
CA ASN A 175 -17.10 -13.28 6.63
C ASN A 175 -16.10 -13.31 5.45
N ILE A 176 -14.82 -13.57 5.75
CA ILE A 176 -13.76 -13.68 4.74
C ILE A 176 -13.79 -15.09 4.14
N PRO A 177 -14.05 -15.25 2.83
CA PRO A 177 -14.19 -16.56 2.20
C PRO A 177 -12.98 -17.46 2.44
N ALA A 178 -13.23 -18.73 2.82
CA ALA A 178 -12.18 -19.73 3.03
C ALA A 178 -11.32 -19.99 1.78
N ARG A 179 -11.88 -19.79 0.58
CA ARG A 179 -11.19 -19.95 -0.71
C ARG A 179 -9.98 -19.02 -0.90
N TRP A 180 -9.82 -17.99 -0.07
CA TRP A 180 -8.63 -17.14 -0.09
C TRP A 180 -7.61 -17.69 0.91
N PRO A 181 -6.59 -18.45 0.46
CA PRO A 181 -5.60 -19.01 1.36
C PRO A 181 -4.90 -17.87 2.11
N GLY A 182 -4.67 -18.04 3.41
CA GLY A 182 -3.86 -17.10 4.18
C GLY A 182 -2.41 -17.13 3.66
N THR A 183 -1.86 -15.95 3.36
CA THR A 183 -0.44 -15.73 3.15
C THR A 183 0.25 -15.62 4.53
N TYR A 184 0.58 -16.77 5.13
CA TYR A 184 1.24 -16.86 6.44
C TYR A 184 2.70 -16.36 6.48
N GLY A 185 3.12 -15.54 5.52
CA GLY A 185 4.46 -14.99 5.46
C GLY A 185 4.74 -13.98 6.57
N VAL A 186 5.99 -13.93 7.03
CA VAL A 186 6.43 -12.89 7.98
C VAL A 186 6.50 -11.56 7.23
N VAL A 187 5.85 -10.54 7.75
CA VAL A 187 5.99 -9.15 7.31
C VAL A 187 6.78 -8.40 8.37
N TYR A 188 7.68 -7.50 7.98
CA TYR A 188 8.43 -6.65 8.89
C TYR A 188 7.84 -5.25 8.92
N GLY A 189 7.68 -4.69 10.13
CA GLY A 189 7.02 -3.40 10.31
C GLY A 189 5.49 -3.51 10.36
N LYS A 190 4.80 -2.43 9.97
CA LYS A 190 3.34 -2.37 9.95
C LYS A 190 2.81 -3.20 8.77
N ARG A 191 1.89 -4.12 9.06
CA ARG A 191 1.24 -4.93 8.03
C ARG A 191 0.09 -4.21 7.34
N ILE A 192 -0.63 -3.34 8.05
CA ILE A 192 -1.69 -2.51 7.47
C ILE A 192 -1.64 -1.10 8.02
N GLY A 193 -2.21 -0.16 7.27
CA GLY A 193 -2.41 1.20 7.73
C GLY A 193 -3.44 1.96 6.88
N PHE A 194 -3.77 3.16 7.35
CA PHE A 194 -4.78 4.03 6.76
C PHE A 194 -4.33 5.50 6.89
N SER A 195 -4.92 6.37 6.09
CA SER A 195 -4.75 7.82 6.21
C SER A 195 -5.47 8.34 7.47
N GLN A 196 -5.01 9.48 8.01
CA GLN A 196 -5.54 10.05 9.25
C GLN A 196 -7.03 10.39 9.19
N ASN A 197 -7.57 10.66 8.00
CA ASN A 197 -8.99 10.94 7.81
C ASN A 197 -9.87 9.68 7.73
N LEU A 198 -9.31 8.47 7.78
CA LEU A 198 -10.05 7.20 7.72
C LEU A 198 -9.91 6.35 8.99
N GLY A 199 -9.25 6.84 10.03
CA GLY A 199 -9.17 6.11 11.30
C GLY A 199 -8.84 7.04 12.46
N PRO A 200 -8.90 6.51 13.69
CA PRO A 200 -8.85 7.34 14.89
C PRO A 200 -7.52 8.08 15.00
N THR A 201 -7.60 9.38 15.30
CA THR A 201 -6.54 10.17 15.96
C THR A 201 -6.18 9.57 17.32
#